data_AF-A0A0J7K4N9-F1
#
_entry.id   AF-A0A0J7K4N9-F1
#
_cell.length_a   1.000
_cell.length_b   1.000
_cell.length_c   1.000
_cell.angle_alpha   90.00
_cell.angle_beta   90.00
_cell.angle_gamma   90.00
#
_symmetry.space_group_name_H-M   'P 1'
#
loop_
_entity.id
_entity.type
_entity.pdbx_description
1 polymer ?
#
loop_
_entity_poly.entity_id
_entity_poly.type
_entity_poly.pdbx_seq_one_letter_code
_entity_poly.pdbx_strand_id
1 'polypeptide(L)'
;MEAACDASMPRSVLRSPKKAYWWSEDIAEQRRKLMRSKRRISKLCGGNGSPIEDKWREYRSLRDELRRMIRAARARSWGELLSSLDKNPWGRPYKMMLGKLKQGAFPATETLDPLFVQIIIDLFPVEDGLNDPIPERGVQWDEEEMHVSRGELWDVVRRI
;
A
#
# COMPACT_ATOMS: atom_id res chain seq x y z
N MET A 1 32.66 17.02 -22.25
CA MET A 1 32.76 16.42 -20.90
C MET A 1 31.43 16.35 -20.19
N GLU A 2 30.54 17.34 -20.34
CA GLU A 2 29.22 17.39 -19.69
C GLU A 2 28.34 16.15 -19.95
N ALA A 3 28.27 15.68 -21.19
CA ALA A 3 27.46 14.51 -21.56
C ALA A 3 27.87 13.21 -20.84
N ALA A 4 29.15 13.04 -20.49
CA ALA A 4 29.63 11.88 -19.75
C ALA A 4 29.29 11.96 -18.25
N CYS A 5 29.24 13.17 -17.69
CA CYS A 5 28.81 13.41 -16.32
C CYS A 5 27.30 13.22 -16.16
N ASP A 6 26.49 13.69 -17.10
CA ASP A 6 25.03 13.52 -17.05
C ASP A 6 24.61 12.06 -17.25
N ALA A 7 25.36 11.28 -18.04
CA ALA A 7 25.14 9.85 -18.22
C ALA A 7 25.54 9.03 -16.97
N SER A 8 26.60 9.44 -16.27
CA SER A 8 27.08 8.74 -15.06
C SER A 8 26.38 9.17 -13.78
N MET A 9 25.77 10.36 -13.73
CA MET A 9 24.99 10.87 -12.60
C MET A 9 23.57 11.32 -13.01
N PRO A 10 22.70 10.40 -13.45
CA PRO A 10 21.34 10.75 -13.82
C PRO A 10 20.59 11.34 -12.61
N ARG A 11 20.16 12.60 -12.74
CA ARG A 11 19.42 13.30 -11.69
C ARG A 11 18.14 12.53 -11.39
N SER A 12 17.89 12.23 -10.11
CA SER A 12 16.66 11.55 -9.70
C SER A 12 15.46 12.44 -9.99
N VAL A 13 14.70 12.09 -11.02
CA VAL A 13 13.40 12.75 -11.27
C VAL A 13 12.48 12.29 -10.15
N LEU A 14 12.11 13.20 -9.25
CA LEU A 14 11.09 12.95 -8.23
C LEU A 14 9.77 12.65 -8.95
N ARG A 15 9.51 11.36 -9.22
CA ARG A 15 8.21 10.93 -9.73
C ARG A 15 7.16 11.32 -8.71
N SER A 16 6.12 11.99 -9.18
CA SER A 16 4.97 12.30 -8.33
C SER A 16 4.43 10.99 -7.75
N PRO A 17 4.20 10.92 -6.43
CA PRO A 17 3.69 9.71 -5.83
C PRO A 17 2.35 9.37 -6.49
N LYS A 18 2.21 8.12 -6.94
CA LYS A 18 0.94 7.64 -7.48
C LYS A 18 -0.12 7.82 -6.39
N LYS A 19 -1.17 8.58 -6.68
CA LYS A 19 -2.28 8.82 -5.75
C LYS A 19 -2.93 7.48 -5.36
N ALA A 20 -3.44 7.37 -4.14
CA ALA A 20 -4.15 6.16 -3.70
C ALA A 20 -5.34 5.87 -4.62
N TYR A 21 -5.74 4.59 -4.75
CA TYR A 21 -6.82 4.20 -5.66
C TYR A 21 -8.18 4.85 -5.34
N TRP A 22 -8.38 5.26 -4.08
CA TRP A 22 -9.59 5.95 -3.59
C TRP A 22 -9.47 7.47 -3.58
N TRP A 23 -8.40 8.03 -4.14
CA TRP A 23 -8.14 9.46 -4.12
C TRP A 23 -8.87 10.18 -5.26
N SER A 24 -9.67 11.20 -4.94
CA SER A 24 -10.32 12.08 -5.92
C SER A 24 -9.76 13.52 -5.88
N GLU A 25 -10.01 14.29 -6.93
CA GLU A 25 -9.61 15.70 -6.97
C GLU A 25 -10.42 16.53 -5.95
N ASP A 26 -11.68 16.19 -5.70
CA ASP A 26 -12.51 16.83 -4.67
C ASP A 26 -11.90 16.71 -3.26
N ILE A 27 -11.37 15.51 -2.93
CA ILE A 27 -10.66 15.27 -1.66
C ILE A 27 -9.39 16.12 -1.60
N ALA A 28 -8.66 16.25 -2.72
CA ALA A 28 -7.47 17.07 -2.79
C ALA A 28 -7.80 18.55 -2.53
N GLU A 29 -8.88 19.05 -3.14
CA GLU A 29 -9.31 20.43 -2.99
C GLU A 29 -9.82 20.72 -1.57
N GLN A 30 -10.58 19.82 -0.97
CA GLN A 30 -11.01 19.97 0.43
C GLN A 30 -9.83 19.91 1.40
N ARG A 31 -8.84 19.05 1.12
CA ARG A 31 -7.60 19.02 1.92
C ARG A 31 -6.82 20.32 1.77
N ARG A 32 -6.79 20.93 0.57
CA ARG A 32 -6.22 22.29 0.37
C ARG A 32 -6.95 23.32 1.22
N LYS A 33 -8.29 23.33 1.25
CA LYS A 33 -9.11 24.23 2.09
C LYS A 33 -8.81 24.05 3.58
N LEU A 34 -8.80 22.81 4.07
CA LEU A 34 -8.48 22.49 5.46
C LEU A 34 -7.07 22.98 5.86
N MET A 35 -6.07 22.74 5.00
CA MET A 35 -4.69 23.17 5.28
C MET A 35 -4.56 24.69 5.30
N ARG A 36 -5.28 25.41 4.44
CA ARG A 36 -5.34 26.88 4.49
C ARG A 36 -5.94 27.37 5.82
N SER A 37 -7.05 26.77 6.27
CA SER A 37 -7.67 27.09 7.56
C SER A 37 -6.72 26.82 8.73
N LYS A 38 -6.04 25.65 8.75
CA LYS A 38 -5.02 25.32 9.76
C LYS A 38 -3.88 26.32 9.80
N ARG A 39 -3.38 26.76 8.62
CA ARG A 39 -2.32 27.78 8.54
C ARG A 39 -2.80 29.14 9.08
N ARG A 40 -4.05 29.53 8.83
CA ARG A 40 -4.63 30.76 9.40
C ARG A 40 -4.65 30.69 10.94
N ILE A 41 -5.11 29.57 11.51
CA ILE A 41 -5.11 29.36 12.96
C ILE A 41 -3.69 29.43 13.53
N SER A 42 -2.73 28.72 12.91
CA SER A 42 -1.33 28.70 13.37
C SER A 42 -0.69 30.09 13.39
N LYS A 43 -1.01 30.96 12.42
CA LYS A 43 -0.53 32.35 12.40
C LYS A 43 -1.12 33.20 13.52
N LEU A 44 -2.36 32.94 13.91
CA LEU A 44 -3.07 33.70 14.94
C LEU A 44 -2.70 33.26 16.35
N CYS A 45 -2.42 31.98 16.57
CA CYS A 45 -1.91 31.50 17.85
C CYS A 45 -0.51 32.06 18.19
N GLY A 46 0.24 32.57 17.21
CA GLY A 46 1.52 33.23 17.42
C GLY A 46 1.45 34.73 17.76
N GLY A 47 0.25 35.33 17.81
CA GLY A 47 0.06 36.75 18.12
C GLY A 47 -1.10 36.97 19.10
N ASN A 48 -1.00 38.01 19.94
CA ASN A 48 -1.91 38.27 21.05
C ASN A 48 -3.41 38.17 20.67
N GLY A 49 -4.08 37.16 21.22
CA GLY A 49 -5.40 37.27 21.85
C GLY A 49 -6.66 37.50 20.99
N SER A 50 -6.64 37.35 19.66
CA SER A 50 -7.89 37.42 18.89
C SER A 50 -8.84 36.26 19.28
N PRO A 51 -10.16 36.45 19.30
CA PRO A 51 -11.11 35.35 19.48
C PRO A 51 -11.02 34.41 18.26
N ILE A 52 -10.40 33.23 18.43
CA ILE A 52 -10.14 32.26 17.33
C ILE A 52 -11.25 31.20 17.26
N GLU A 53 -12.24 31.24 18.16
CA GLU A 53 -13.34 30.26 18.26
C GLU A 53 -14.02 29.96 16.92
N ASP A 54 -14.34 31.01 16.14
CA ASP A 54 -15.00 30.87 14.84
C ASP A 54 -14.10 30.22 13.79
N LYS A 55 -12.80 30.51 13.82
CA LYS A 55 -11.82 29.88 12.92
C LYS A 55 -11.62 28.41 13.28
N TRP A 56 -11.63 28.08 14.57
CA TRP A 56 -11.65 26.69 15.03
C TRP A 56 -12.94 25.96 14.64
N ARG A 57 -14.09 26.65 14.66
CA ARG A 57 -15.37 26.12 14.17
C ARG A 57 -15.32 25.81 12.68
N GLU A 58 -14.81 26.72 11.86
CA GLU A 58 -14.58 26.53 10.42
C GLU A 58 -13.61 25.36 10.16
N TYR A 59 -12.51 25.28 10.92
CA TYR A 59 -11.57 24.16 10.80
C TYR A 59 -12.22 22.82 11.14
N ARG A 60 -13.01 22.76 12.22
CA ARG A 60 -13.73 21.55 12.63
C ARG A 60 -14.72 21.10 11.55
N SER A 61 -15.52 22.02 10.99
CA SER A 61 -16.46 21.68 9.92
C SER A 61 -15.75 21.17 8.65
N LEU A 62 -14.68 21.85 8.22
CA LEU A 62 -13.87 21.41 7.07
C LEU A 62 -13.23 20.03 7.29
N ARG A 63 -12.80 19.75 8.53
CA ARG A 63 -12.20 18.46 8.91
C ARG A 63 -13.22 17.34 8.86
N ASP A 64 -14.41 17.58 9.41
CA ASP A 64 -15.47 16.56 9.46
C ASP A 64 -16.02 16.29 8.06
N GLU A 65 -16.13 17.33 7.24
CA GLU A 65 -16.45 17.21 5.81
C GLU A 65 -15.38 16.40 5.05
N LEU A 66 -14.10 16.67 5.26
CA LEU A 66 -13.01 15.88 4.67
C LEU A 66 -13.09 14.41 5.10
N ARG A 67 -13.37 14.14 6.38
CA ARG A 67 -13.56 12.77 6.90
C ARG A 67 -14.75 12.07 6.27
N ARG A 68 -15.86 12.79 6.05
CA ARG A 68 -17.05 12.27 5.36
C ARG A 68 -16.73 11.90 3.93
N MET A 69 -16.07 12.80 3.19
CA MET A 69 -15.64 12.55 1.81
C MET A 69 -14.66 11.38 1.68
N ILE A 70 -13.68 11.27 2.57
CA ILE A 70 -12.74 10.14 2.57
C ILE A 70 -13.47 8.83 2.83
N ARG A 71 -14.40 8.79 3.81
CA ARG A 71 -15.20 7.60 4.10
C ARG A 71 -16.04 7.18 2.89
N ALA A 72 -16.73 8.13 2.27
CA ALA A 72 -17.54 7.89 1.07
C ALA A 72 -16.69 7.40 -0.12
N ALA A 73 -15.54 8.03 -0.37
CA ALA A 73 -14.65 7.63 -1.46
C ALA A 73 -14.06 6.24 -1.25
N ARG A 74 -13.64 5.91 -0.02
CA ARG A 74 -13.19 4.55 0.33
C ARG A 74 -14.30 3.52 0.11
N ALA A 75 -15.52 3.79 0.57
CA ALA A 75 -16.64 2.88 0.39
C ALA A 75 -16.97 2.64 -1.09
N ARG A 76 -17.01 3.71 -1.90
CA ARG A 76 -17.20 3.60 -3.36
C ARG A 76 -16.11 2.77 -4.02
N SER A 77 -14.86 3.11 -3.73
CA SER A 77 -13.71 2.43 -4.32
C SER A 77 -13.63 0.95 -3.87
N TRP A 78 -14.08 0.65 -2.65
CA TRP A 78 -14.17 -0.71 -2.15
C TRP A 78 -15.24 -1.51 -2.91
N GLY A 79 -16.42 -0.91 -3.15
CA GLY A 79 -17.47 -1.53 -3.97
C GLY A 79 -17.02 -1.80 -5.40
N GLU A 80 -16.35 -0.84 -6.04
CA GLU A 80 -15.77 -1.01 -7.38
C GLU A 80 -14.72 -2.13 -7.40
N LEU A 81 -13.87 -2.18 -6.37
CA LEU A 81 -12.82 -3.20 -6.26
C LEU A 81 -13.43 -4.60 -6.07
N LEU A 82 -14.48 -4.74 -5.26
CA LEU A 82 -15.21 -5.99 -5.12
C LEU A 82 -15.91 -6.40 -6.42
N SER A 83 -16.54 -5.46 -7.13
CA SER A 83 -17.18 -5.76 -8.43
C SER A 83 -16.18 -6.21 -9.51
N SER A 84 -14.89 -5.87 -9.34
CA SER A 84 -13.83 -6.28 -10.25
C SER A 84 -13.25 -7.67 -9.95
N LEU A 85 -13.54 -8.25 -8.78
CA LEU A 85 -13.03 -9.57 -8.38
C LEU A 85 -13.41 -10.66 -9.37
N ASP A 86 -14.69 -10.71 -9.76
CA ASP A 86 -15.21 -11.76 -10.65
C ASP A 86 -14.54 -11.75 -12.04
N LYS A 87 -14.06 -10.57 -12.47
CA LYS A 87 -13.43 -10.38 -13.78
C LYS A 87 -11.92 -10.64 -13.76
N ASN A 88 -11.26 -10.28 -12.67
CA ASN A 88 -9.82 -10.47 -12.52
C ASN A 88 -9.48 -10.80 -11.06
N PRO A 89 -9.54 -12.08 -10.71
CA PRO A 89 -9.45 -12.47 -9.32
C PRO A 89 -8.02 -12.27 -8.79
N TRP A 90 -6.99 -12.36 -9.65
CA TRP A 90 -5.58 -12.13 -9.27
C TRP A 90 -5.12 -10.67 -9.46
N GLY A 91 -6.07 -9.76 -9.68
CA GLY A 91 -5.80 -8.36 -9.96
C GLY A 91 -5.45 -7.52 -8.72
N ARG A 92 -6.00 -6.31 -8.66
CA ARG A 92 -5.80 -5.38 -7.53
C ARG A 92 -6.22 -5.93 -6.16
N PRO A 93 -7.34 -6.67 -6.01
CA PRO A 93 -7.75 -7.22 -4.71
C PRO A 93 -6.71 -8.18 -4.12
N TYR A 94 -6.22 -9.12 -4.94
CA TYR A 94 -5.20 -10.08 -4.54
C TYR A 94 -3.87 -9.38 -4.17
N LYS A 95 -3.41 -8.43 -5.00
CA LYS A 95 -2.23 -7.63 -4.67
C LYS A 95 -2.40 -6.81 -3.38
N MET A 96 -3.62 -6.42 -3.03
CA MET A 96 -3.90 -5.70 -1.78
C MET A 96 -3.74 -6.58 -0.56
N MET A 97 -4.32 -7.78 -0.58
CA MET A 97 -4.21 -8.75 0.53
C MET A 97 -2.75 -9.15 0.78
N LEU A 98 -1.96 -9.29 -0.29
CA LEU A 98 -0.53 -9.58 -0.18
C LEU A 98 0.33 -8.37 0.23
N GLY A 99 -0.25 -7.19 0.45
CA GLY A 99 0.51 -5.96 0.73
C GLY A 99 1.41 -5.52 -0.44
N LYS A 100 1.15 -6.03 -1.65
CA LYS A 100 1.89 -5.77 -2.90
C LYS A 100 1.31 -4.61 -3.72
N LEU A 101 0.27 -3.93 -3.23
CA LEU A 101 -0.20 -2.64 -3.77
C LEU A 101 0.73 -1.45 -3.45
N LYS A 102 1.96 -1.70 -2.95
CA LYS A 102 2.90 -0.64 -2.63
C LYS A 102 3.12 0.27 -3.84
N GLN A 103 3.03 1.56 -3.61
CA GLN A 103 3.21 2.63 -4.60
C GLN A 103 4.69 2.84 -4.99
N GLY A 104 5.61 2.17 -4.28
CA GLY A 104 7.04 2.10 -4.60
C GLY A 104 7.30 1.05 -5.68
N ALA A 105 8.44 1.17 -6.36
CA ALA A 105 8.84 0.38 -7.52
C ALA A 105 8.37 -1.08 -7.44
N PHE A 106 7.84 -1.58 -8.56
CA PHE A 106 7.56 -3.01 -8.74
C PHE A 106 8.77 -3.81 -8.26
N PRO A 107 8.58 -4.98 -7.62
CA PRO A 107 9.72 -5.84 -7.30
C PRO A 107 10.53 -6.01 -8.58
N ALA A 108 11.86 -5.87 -8.49
CA ALA A 108 12.72 -5.75 -9.68
C ALA A 108 12.40 -6.84 -10.72
N THR A 109 12.04 -8.03 -10.25
CA THR A 109 11.59 -9.20 -11.02
C THR A 109 10.35 -8.97 -11.90
N GLU A 110 9.38 -8.13 -11.53
CA GLU A 110 8.23 -7.78 -12.40
C GLU A 110 8.62 -6.81 -13.53
N THR A 111 9.75 -6.11 -13.42
CA THR A 111 10.26 -5.16 -14.43
C THR A 111 11.41 -5.70 -15.27
N LEU A 112 11.90 -6.90 -14.98
CA LEU A 112 12.95 -7.52 -15.77
C LEU A 112 12.40 -7.92 -17.14
N ASP A 113 13.20 -7.67 -18.18
CA ASP A 113 12.95 -8.17 -19.53
C ASP A 113 12.84 -9.70 -19.48
N PRO A 114 11.79 -10.31 -20.05
CA PRO A 114 11.63 -11.77 -20.08
C PRO A 114 12.87 -12.51 -20.60
N LEU A 115 13.58 -11.93 -21.57
CA LEU A 115 14.82 -12.52 -22.08
C LEU A 115 15.95 -12.49 -21.04
N PHE A 116 16.05 -11.40 -20.26
CA PHE A 116 17.02 -11.29 -19.18
C PHE A 116 16.74 -12.26 -18.03
N VAL A 117 15.45 -12.51 -17.72
CA VAL A 117 15.06 -13.53 -16.74
C VAL A 117 15.51 -14.91 -17.19
N GLN A 118 15.33 -15.24 -18.47
CA GLN A 118 15.79 -16.51 -19.04
C GLN A 118 17.31 -16.67 -18.89
N ILE A 119 18.08 -15.63 -19.21
CA ILE A 119 19.54 -15.63 -19.06
C ILE A 119 19.97 -15.86 -17.60
N ILE A 120 19.27 -15.25 -16.64
CA ILE A 120 19.55 -15.47 -15.22
C ILE A 120 19.26 -16.91 -14.82
N ILE A 121 18.13 -17.48 -15.27
CA ILE A 121 17.77 -18.88 -14.99
C ILE A 121 18.84 -19.82 -15.55
N ASP A 122 19.31 -19.56 -16.77
CA ASP A 122 20.34 -20.35 -17.45
C ASP A 122 21.74 -20.22 -16.80
N LEU A 123 21.96 -19.18 -15.98
CA LEU A 123 23.21 -18.96 -15.25
C LEU A 123 23.36 -19.87 -14.03
N PHE A 124 22.26 -20.40 -13.51
CA PHE A 124 22.27 -21.38 -12.42
C PHE A 124 22.17 -22.79 -13.01
N PRO A 125 23.02 -23.73 -12.57
CA PRO A 125 22.94 -25.11 -13.04
C PRO A 125 21.56 -25.67 -12.72
N VAL A 126 20.86 -26.12 -13.75
CA VAL A 126 19.67 -26.95 -13.60
C VAL A 126 20.17 -28.32 -13.17
N GLU A 127 20.31 -28.54 -11.86
CA GLU A 127 20.52 -29.90 -11.38
C GLU A 127 19.25 -30.70 -11.67
N ASP A 128 19.40 -31.81 -12.39
CA ASP A 128 18.30 -32.71 -12.80
C ASP A 128 17.47 -33.26 -11.62
N GLY A 129 17.86 -32.99 -10.37
CA GLY A 129 17.15 -33.37 -9.14
C GLY A 129 16.35 -32.25 -8.44
N LEU A 130 16.34 -31.01 -8.93
CA LEU A 130 15.53 -29.93 -8.33
C LEU A 130 14.08 -29.88 -8.85
N ASN A 131 13.76 -30.70 -9.85
CA ASN A 131 12.40 -30.94 -10.31
C ASN A 131 11.71 -32.06 -9.51
N ASP A 132 12.41 -32.68 -8.56
CA ASP A 132 11.76 -33.48 -7.54
C ASP A 132 10.85 -32.53 -6.76
N PRO A 133 9.55 -32.87 -6.59
CA PRO A 133 8.68 -32.07 -5.73
C PRO A 133 9.39 -31.94 -4.39
N ILE A 134 9.55 -30.70 -3.91
CA ILE A 134 10.07 -30.42 -2.57
C ILE A 134 9.35 -31.41 -1.65
N PRO A 135 10.07 -32.35 -1.01
CA PRO A 135 9.40 -33.35 -0.20
C PRO A 135 8.57 -32.56 0.79
N GLU A 136 7.24 -32.75 0.74
CA GLU A 136 6.35 -32.17 1.72
C GLU A 136 6.94 -32.59 3.05
N ARG A 137 7.51 -31.63 3.77
CA ARG A 137 8.02 -31.88 5.10
C ARG A 137 6.74 -32.09 5.89
N GLY A 138 6.29 -33.34 5.93
CA GLY A 138 5.17 -33.76 6.75
C GLY A 138 5.60 -33.48 8.16
N VAL A 139 5.28 -32.28 8.65
CA VAL A 139 5.48 -31.94 10.05
C VAL A 139 4.51 -32.85 10.78
N GLN A 140 5.03 -33.98 11.22
CA GLN A 140 4.31 -34.88 12.10
C GLN A 140 4.07 -34.05 13.36
N TRP A 141 2.80 -33.88 13.71
CA TRP A 141 2.43 -33.06 14.85
C TRP A 141 2.86 -33.81 16.10
N ASP A 142 3.95 -33.35 16.69
CA ASP A 142 4.46 -33.87 17.95
C ASP A 142 3.85 -33.06 19.09
N GLU A 143 2.88 -33.66 19.79
CA GLU A 143 2.20 -33.02 20.93
C GLU A 143 3.14 -32.87 22.13
N GLU A 144 4.21 -33.67 22.23
CA GLU A 144 5.20 -33.58 23.30
C GLU A 144 6.13 -32.37 23.09
N GLU A 145 6.50 -32.08 21.85
CA GLU A 145 7.34 -30.93 21.49
C GLU A 145 6.55 -29.60 21.42
N MET A 146 5.31 -29.64 20.94
CA MET A 146 4.50 -28.44 20.75
C MET A 146 3.73 -28.00 22.00
N HIS A 147 3.64 -28.84 23.03
CA HIS A 147 2.91 -28.60 24.29
C HIS A 147 1.45 -28.14 24.12
N VAL A 148 0.86 -28.35 22.94
CA VAL A 148 -0.51 -27.96 22.58
C VAL A 148 -1.10 -29.08 21.73
N SER A 149 -2.28 -29.57 22.09
CA SER A 149 -2.92 -30.63 21.31
C SER A 149 -3.52 -30.08 20.02
N ARG A 150 -3.58 -30.92 18.98
CA ARG A 150 -4.20 -30.57 17.69
C ARG A 150 -5.63 -30.04 17.86
N GLY A 151 -6.39 -30.58 18.83
CA GLY A 151 -7.77 -30.14 19.12
C GLY A 151 -7.86 -28.71 19.65
N GLU A 152 -6.94 -28.33 20.55
CA GLU A 152 -6.90 -26.98 21.15
C GLU A 152 -6.61 -25.91 20.09
N LEU A 153 -5.76 -26.24 19.11
CA LEU A 153 -5.43 -25.34 18.00
C LEU A 153 -6.66 -25.09 17.10
N TRP A 154 -7.47 -26.11 16.82
CA TRP A 154 -8.70 -25.96 16.04
C TRP A 154 -9.77 -25.15 16.77
N ASP A 155 -9.84 -25.25 18.09
CA ASP A 155 -10.77 -24.46 18.91
C ASP A 155 -10.42 -22.97 18.93
N VAL A 156 -9.13 -22.63 18.91
CA VAL A 156 -8.67 -21.24 18.76
C VAL A 156 -9.03 -20.70 17.38
N VAL A 157 -8.79 -21.47 16.31
CA VAL A 157 -9.09 -21.05 14.94
C VAL A 157 -10.58 -20.80 14.73
N ARG A 158 -11.47 -21.60 15.35
CA ARG A 158 -12.93 -21.35 15.31
C ARG A 158 -13.39 -20.14 16.12
N ARG A 159 -12.57 -19.68 17.06
CA ARG A 159 -12.86 -18.52 17.92
C ARG A 159 -12.47 -17.18 17.30
N ILE A 160 -11.65 -17.18 16.24
CA ILE A 160 -11.25 -16.02 15.44
C ILE A 160 -12.31 -15.74 14.36
#